data_AF-L1JX39-F1
#
_entry.id   AF-L1JX39-F1
#
_cell.length_a   1.000
_cell.length_b   1.000
_cell.length_c   1.000
_cell.angle_alpha   90.00
_cell.angle_beta   90.00
_cell.angle_gamma   90.00
#
_symmetry.space_group_name_H-M   'P 1'
#
loop_
_entity.id
_entity.type
_entity.pdbx_description
1 polymer ?
#
loop_
_entity_poly.entity_id
_entity_poly.type
_entity_poly.pdbx_seq_one_letter_code
_entity_poly.pdbx_strand_id
1 'polypeptide(L)'
;MQHPDDRNSAWLPKLIVLFGLFLACSVVLLLPFDASVSQACGTDAQCPASAGLAQTWYTVLIMIAIMTFVFIPLAYFWYETDDEEPMGTRICTTVCWSTVNLFVFVSILLGMYFSVGYVELPVLVMQPYSKTNTTYLYTPSSQRPAWSAVQSITVYSAIQTIQTSLVIYVLALLSFIGWMLMTVFGGIGLVALPIDLIGDWYNRPRPIDLKQFAEKKLQLKKRCEELIQVGKETRDKFRGRPNRFKGLAGPYLSNVFLKLSDAFPLFGIVAYGVFAFYILICCVKGSIKFAGRFFLISVHPLRLNGTMMNSFLFNVGLILICSVSCTQLCTTAFKGYVYNSSISQLFVSQIQYLKILSYFYSVQVPVFYSLMFAVSFLQLFLSIFSICFCAKKQAETVQDAMNALRQERA
;
A
#
# COMPACT_ATOMS: atom_id res chain seq x y z
N MET A 1 2.04 7.80 -17.74
CA MET A 1 0.83 8.52 -17.28
C MET A 1 0.89 10.02 -17.53
N GLN A 2 2.08 10.59 -17.75
CA GLN A 2 2.29 12.03 -17.81
C GLN A 2 1.76 12.71 -19.09
N HIS A 3 1.18 13.92 -18.95
CA HIS A 3 0.80 14.79 -20.07
C HIS A 3 2.03 15.23 -20.89
N PRO A 4 1.94 15.36 -22.24
CA PRO A 4 3.05 15.79 -23.09
C PRO A 4 3.64 17.16 -22.71
N ASP A 5 2.82 18.07 -22.18
CA ASP A 5 3.26 19.43 -21.80
C ASP A 5 4.26 19.42 -20.63
N ASP A 6 4.20 18.41 -19.75
CA ASP A 6 5.06 18.33 -18.55
C ASP A 6 6.36 17.57 -18.79
N ARG A 7 6.62 17.12 -20.02
CA ARG A 7 7.68 16.17 -20.33
C ARG A 7 9.07 16.70 -19.93
N ASN A 8 9.29 18.01 -20.03
CA ASN A 8 10.62 18.63 -19.86
C ASN A 8 10.77 19.68 -18.75
N SER A 9 9.70 20.09 -18.04
CA SER A 9 9.77 21.18 -17.03
C SER A 9 9.76 20.71 -15.57
N ALA A 10 8.87 19.78 -15.20
CA ALA A 10 8.59 19.46 -13.79
C ALA A 10 9.46 18.33 -13.20
N TRP A 11 10.72 18.59 -12.81
CA TRP A 11 11.62 17.57 -12.23
C TRP A 11 11.37 17.27 -10.74
N LEU A 12 11.06 18.29 -9.93
CA LEU A 12 10.86 18.16 -8.47
C LEU A 12 9.66 17.25 -8.12
N PRO A 13 8.45 17.47 -8.68
CA PRO A 13 7.34 16.53 -8.52
C PRO A 13 7.65 15.10 -8.95
N LYS A 14 8.41 14.91 -10.04
CA LYS A 14 8.79 13.56 -10.52
C LYS A 14 9.63 12.81 -9.50
N LEU A 15 10.59 13.50 -8.87
CA LEU A 15 11.44 12.91 -7.84
C LEU A 15 10.61 12.51 -6.62
N ILE A 16 9.72 13.38 -6.17
CA ILE A 16 8.86 13.14 -4.99
C ILE A 16 7.90 11.99 -5.24
N VAL A 17 7.31 11.89 -6.44
CA VAL A 17 6.47 10.75 -6.80
C VAL A 17 7.27 9.45 -6.83
N LEU A 18 8.45 9.45 -7.47
CA LEU A 18 9.28 8.25 -7.56
C LEU A 18 9.67 7.76 -6.16
N PHE A 19 10.09 8.68 -5.28
CA PHE A 19 10.46 8.35 -3.92
C PHE A 19 9.26 7.94 -3.06
N GLY A 20 8.10 8.58 -3.23
CA GLY A 20 6.85 8.20 -2.57
C GLY A 20 6.40 6.79 -2.94
N LEU A 21 6.43 6.43 -4.23
CA LEU A 21 6.14 5.07 -4.67
C LEU A 21 7.17 4.07 -4.16
N PHE A 22 8.45 4.44 -4.14
CA PHE A 22 9.51 3.63 -3.54
C PHE A 22 9.25 3.35 -2.06
N LEU A 23 8.87 4.37 -1.27
CA LEU A 23 8.52 4.20 0.15
C LEU A 23 7.27 3.32 0.33
N ALA A 24 6.24 3.51 -0.49
CA ALA A 24 5.03 2.69 -0.44
C ALA A 24 5.33 1.20 -0.70
N CYS A 25 6.22 0.90 -1.65
CA CYS A 25 6.70 -0.46 -1.86
C CYS A 25 7.59 -0.95 -0.70
N SER A 26 8.46 -0.08 -0.19
CA SER A 26 9.42 -0.43 0.87
C SER A 26 8.73 -0.80 2.18
N VAL A 27 7.70 -0.07 2.61
CA VAL A 27 6.97 -0.37 3.86
C VAL A 27 6.24 -1.72 3.80
N VAL A 28 5.70 -2.07 2.64
CA VAL A 28 5.02 -3.35 2.41
C VAL A 28 6.02 -4.51 2.36
N LEU A 29 7.19 -4.30 1.76
CA LEU A 29 8.27 -5.30 1.71
C LEU A 29 9.06 -5.43 3.01
N LEU A 30 9.04 -4.41 3.88
CA LEU A 30 9.63 -4.48 5.20
C LEU A 30 8.91 -5.51 6.09
N LEU A 31 7.65 -5.82 5.79
CA LEU A 31 6.84 -6.79 6.51
C LEU A 31 7.34 -8.25 6.40
N PRO A 32 7.48 -8.85 5.20
CA PRO A 32 8.09 -10.18 5.07
C PRO A 32 9.53 -10.21 5.58
N PHE A 33 10.27 -9.11 5.46
CA PHE A 33 11.62 -9.00 6.00
C PHE A 33 11.61 -9.10 7.53
N ASP A 34 10.77 -8.32 8.23
CA ASP A 34 10.63 -8.38 9.69
C ASP A 34 10.15 -9.77 10.16
N ALA A 35 9.17 -10.35 9.46
CA ALA A 35 8.72 -11.71 9.73
C ALA A 35 9.84 -12.74 9.62
N SER A 36 10.68 -12.65 8.58
CA SER A 36 11.79 -13.59 8.38
C SER A 36 12.87 -13.47 9.47
N VAL A 37 13.22 -12.24 9.86
CA VAL A 37 14.22 -11.98 10.90
C VAL A 37 13.72 -12.42 12.26
N SER A 38 12.48 -12.08 12.61
CA SER A 38 11.88 -12.49 13.89
C SER A 38 11.70 -14.02 14.00
N GLN A 39 11.40 -14.71 12.89
CA GLN A 39 11.35 -16.17 12.87
C GLN A 39 12.73 -16.81 13.01
N ALA A 40 13.76 -16.25 12.36
CA ALA A 40 15.13 -16.74 12.49
C ALA A 40 15.69 -16.58 13.91
N CYS A 41 15.30 -15.52 14.62
CA CYS A 41 15.72 -15.25 15.99
C CYS A 41 14.95 -16.06 17.05
N GLY A 42 13.75 -16.58 16.74
CA GLY A 42 12.95 -17.37 17.67
C GLY A 42 12.61 -16.62 18.97
N THR A 43 13.04 -17.16 20.11
CA THR A 43 12.87 -16.54 21.45
C THR A 43 14.16 -15.89 21.97
N ASP A 44 15.21 -15.83 21.16
CA ASP A 44 16.48 -15.26 21.59
C ASP A 44 16.38 -13.73 21.69
N ALA A 45 16.41 -13.22 22.91
CA ALA A 45 16.31 -11.80 23.21
C ALA A 45 17.58 -11.02 22.78
N GLN A 46 18.70 -11.70 22.54
CA GLN A 46 19.98 -11.11 22.13
C GLN A 46 20.32 -11.40 20.66
N CYS A 47 19.31 -11.55 19.79
CA CYS A 47 19.56 -11.74 18.38
C CYS A 47 20.10 -10.45 17.71
N PRO A 48 21.33 -10.44 17.18
CA PRO A 48 21.89 -9.24 16.54
C PRO A 48 21.16 -8.88 15.24
N ALA A 49 20.50 -9.84 14.60
CA ALA A 49 19.78 -9.61 13.35
C ALA A 49 18.46 -8.83 13.54
N SER A 50 17.83 -8.90 14.71
CA SER A 50 16.63 -8.11 15.05
C SER A 50 16.96 -6.73 15.61
N ALA A 51 18.25 -6.46 15.89
CA ALA A 51 18.70 -5.17 16.39
C ALA A 51 18.39 -4.06 15.36
N GLY A 52 17.67 -3.03 15.79
CA GLY A 52 17.33 -1.90 14.93
C GLY A 52 16.04 -2.04 14.11
N LEU A 53 15.35 -3.19 14.16
CA LEU A 53 14.18 -3.44 13.32
C LEU A 53 12.98 -2.55 13.71
N ALA A 54 12.74 -2.38 15.00
CA ALA A 54 11.74 -1.44 15.51
C ALA A 54 12.05 0.01 15.07
N GLN A 55 13.32 0.43 15.16
CA GLN A 55 13.77 1.74 14.71
C GLN A 55 13.59 1.93 13.20
N THR A 56 13.82 0.87 12.41
CA THR A 56 13.61 0.89 10.96
C THR A 56 12.13 1.12 10.63
N TRP A 57 11.22 0.44 11.34
CA TRP A 57 9.78 0.68 11.19
C TRP A 57 9.38 2.11 11.52
N TYR A 58 9.80 2.63 12.68
CA TYR A 58 9.52 4.03 13.03
C TYR A 58 10.08 4.99 11.97
N THR A 59 11.29 4.75 11.48
CA THR A 59 11.93 5.59 10.47
C THR A 59 11.13 5.60 9.17
N VAL A 60 10.78 4.43 8.62
CA VAL A 60 10.03 4.33 7.36
C VAL A 60 8.63 4.94 7.50
N LEU A 61 7.93 4.66 8.61
CA LEU A 61 6.58 5.17 8.83
C LEU A 61 6.55 6.69 9.09
N ILE A 62 7.53 7.25 9.79
CA ILE A 62 7.71 8.71 9.93
C ILE A 62 8.04 9.33 8.58
N MET A 63 8.90 8.71 7.77
CA MET A 63 9.20 9.19 6.42
C MET A 63 7.95 9.23 5.54
N ILE A 64 7.04 8.25 5.67
CA ILE A 64 5.73 8.28 5.00
C ILE A 64 4.88 9.45 5.49
N ALA A 65 4.85 9.72 6.80
CA ALA A 65 4.13 10.86 7.37
C ALA A 65 4.67 12.20 6.83
N ILE A 66 5.99 12.37 6.82
CA ILE A 66 6.66 13.58 6.32
C ILE A 66 6.43 13.71 4.80
N MET A 67 6.54 12.63 4.04
CA MET A 67 6.26 12.66 2.60
C MET A 67 4.81 13.08 2.31
N THR A 68 3.86 12.56 3.08
CA THR A 68 2.43 12.82 2.89
C THR A 68 2.03 14.24 3.28
N PHE A 69 2.49 14.74 4.43
CA PHE A 69 2.01 16.02 4.99
C PHE A 69 2.94 17.20 4.74
N VAL A 70 4.19 16.97 4.33
CA VAL A 70 5.17 18.03 4.06
C VAL A 70 5.54 18.06 2.58
N PHE A 71 6.17 17.01 2.06
CA PHE A 71 6.74 17.05 0.71
C PHE A 71 5.70 17.03 -0.41
N ILE A 72 4.62 16.26 -0.29
CA ILE A 72 3.56 16.23 -1.31
C ILE A 72 2.82 17.57 -1.40
N PRO A 73 2.35 18.18 -0.29
CA PRO A 73 1.76 19.51 -0.34
C PRO A 73 2.73 20.57 -0.88
N LEU A 74 4.01 20.52 -0.48
CA LEU A 74 5.05 21.40 -1.02
C LEU A 74 5.18 21.26 -2.54
N ALA A 75 5.24 20.03 -3.05
CA ALA A 75 5.35 19.75 -4.48
C ALA A 75 4.09 20.16 -5.26
N TYR A 76 2.92 19.99 -4.64
CA TYR A 76 1.63 20.36 -5.20
C TYR A 76 1.54 21.89 -5.37
N PHE A 77 1.84 22.66 -4.32
CA PHE A 77 1.84 24.12 -4.40
C PHE A 77 2.93 24.64 -5.33
N TRP A 78 4.12 24.01 -5.35
CA TRP A 78 5.20 24.37 -6.28
C TRP A 78 4.74 24.29 -7.74
N TYR A 79 4.05 23.21 -8.08
CA TYR A 79 3.59 22.98 -9.45
C TYR A 79 2.38 23.85 -9.82
N GLU A 80 1.60 24.32 -8.85
CA GLU A 80 0.52 25.28 -9.10
C GLU A 80 1.02 26.70 -9.34
N THR A 81 2.31 27.00 -9.05
CA THR A 81 2.89 28.31 -9.37
C THR A 81 3.12 28.47 -10.87
N ASP A 82 2.71 29.62 -11.42
CA ASP A 82 2.89 29.95 -12.83
C ASP A 82 4.38 29.92 -13.22
N ASP A 83 4.67 29.26 -14.35
CA ASP A 83 6.03 29.10 -14.85
C ASP A 83 6.68 30.42 -15.31
N GLU A 84 5.88 31.47 -15.49
CA GLU A 84 6.32 32.80 -15.92
C GLU A 84 6.89 33.66 -14.78
N GLU A 85 6.64 33.30 -13.52
CA GLU A 85 7.12 34.07 -12.37
C GLU A 85 8.63 33.89 -12.09
N PRO A 86 9.33 34.93 -11.60
CA PRO A 86 10.72 34.80 -11.19
C PRO A 86 10.87 33.77 -10.06
N MET A 87 11.96 33.01 -10.08
CA MET A 87 12.18 31.87 -9.19
C MET A 87 12.06 32.20 -7.69
N GLY A 88 12.44 33.42 -7.28
CA GLY A 88 12.31 33.88 -5.90
C GLY A 88 10.86 34.03 -5.42
N THR A 89 9.98 34.56 -6.28
CA THR A 89 8.55 34.70 -5.98
C THR A 89 7.90 33.33 -5.88
N ARG A 90 8.24 32.41 -6.81
CA ARG A 90 7.74 31.02 -6.80
C ARG A 90 8.09 30.28 -5.51
N ILE A 91 9.33 30.40 -5.04
CA ILE A 91 9.76 29.79 -3.76
C ILE A 91 9.00 30.42 -2.60
N CYS A 92 8.88 31.75 -2.56
CA CYS A 92 8.21 32.45 -1.48
C CYS A 92 6.71 32.10 -1.39
N THR A 93 5.99 32.11 -2.52
CA THR A 93 4.56 31.77 -2.57
C THR A 93 4.33 30.31 -2.18
N THR A 94 5.12 29.38 -2.74
CA THR A 94 5.06 27.95 -2.41
C THR A 94 5.31 27.70 -0.93
N VAL A 95 6.38 28.26 -0.37
CA VAL A 95 6.74 28.06 1.04
C VAL A 95 5.70 28.69 1.95
N CYS A 96 5.14 29.85 1.60
CA CYS A 96 4.07 30.49 2.37
C CYS A 96 2.84 29.59 2.48
N TRP A 97 2.28 29.15 1.34
CA TRP A 97 1.11 28.27 1.34
C TRP A 97 1.37 26.90 1.95
N SER A 98 2.55 26.32 1.70
CA SER A 98 2.97 25.06 2.32
C SER A 98 3.09 25.19 3.85
N THR A 99 3.60 26.32 4.35
CA THR A 99 3.72 26.59 5.78
C THR A 99 2.36 26.79 6.44
N VAL A 100 1.44 27.52 5.79
CA VAL A 100 0.05 27.66 6.27
C VAL A 100 -0.64 26.30 6.36
N ASN A 101 -0.51 25.47 5.31
CA ASN A 101 -1.06 24.11 5.32
C ASN A 101 -0.47 23.25 6.45
N LEU A 102 0.86 23.29 6.63
CA LEU A 102 1.53 22.55 7.71
C LEU A 102 1.07 23.03 9.10
N PHE A 103 0.93 24.35 9.30
CA PHE A 103 0.47 24.91 10.56
C PHE A 103 -0.96 24.47 10.90
N VAL A 104 -1.87 24.51 9.94
CA VAL A 104 -3.25 24.03 10.12
C VAL A 104 -3.25 22.54 10.49
N PHE A 105 -2.49 21.72 9.76
CA PHE A 105 -2.39 20.29 10.01
C PHE A 105 -1.83 19.98 11.41
N VAL A 106 -0.71 20.62 11.80
CA VAL A 106 -0.09 20.43 13.11
C VAL A 106 -1.01 20.90 14.24
N SER A 107 -1.73 22.01 14.04
CA SER A 107 -2.70 22.52 15.03
C SER A 107 -3.83 21.53 15.29
N ILE A 108 -4.40 20.96 14.22
CA ILE A 108 -5.43 19.90 14.33
C ILE A 108 -4.84 18.67 15.02
N LEU A 109 -3.65 18.23 14.61
CA LEU A 109 -3.00 17.05 15.17
C LEU A 109 -2.73 17.18 16.67
N LEU A 110 -2.17 18.30 17.10
CA LEU A 110 -1.90 18.58 18.52
C LEU A 110 -3.20 18.69 19.31
N GLY A 111 -4.23 19.34 18.77
CA GLY A 111 -5.55 19.42 19.39
C GLY A 111 -6.14 18.03 19.64
N MET A 112 -6.06 17.14 18.66
CA MET A 112 -6.54 15.76 18.81
C MET A 112 -5.66 14.93 19.77
N TYR A 113 -4.33 15.14 19.74
CA TYR A 113 -3.38 14.46 20.62
C TYR A 113 -3.62 14.76 22.10
N PHE A 114 -3.76 16.04 22.47
CA PHE A 114 -4.00 16.41 23.87
C PHE A 114 -5.39 15.98 24.37
N SER A 115 -6.38 15.95 23.47
CA SER A 115 -7.74 15.54 23.81
C SER A 115 -7.85 14.03 24.00
N VAL A 116 -7.23 13.24 23.13
CA VAL A 116 -7.51 11.78 23.03
C VAL A 116 -6.29 10.88 22.85
N GLY A 117 -5.08 11.40 23.00
CA GLY A 117 -3.82 10.65 22.88
C GLY A 117 -3.50 9.73 24.06
N TYR A 118 -4.50 9.17 24.74
CA TYR A 118 -4.32 8.28 25.90
C TYR A 118 -4.59 6.82 25.50
N VAL A 119 -3.83 5.90 26.08
CA VAL A 119 -3.99 4.45 25.93
C VAL A 119 -4.56 3.87 27.22
N GLU A 120 -5.52 2.96 27.10
CA GLU A 120 -6.15 2.26 28.22
C GLU A 120 -5.72 0.79 28.22
N LEU A 121 -4.81 0.42 29.14
CA LEU A 121 -4.28 -0.93 29.25
C LEU A 121 -4.94 -1.67 30.43
N PRO A 122 -5.46 -2.89 30.23
CA PRO A 122 -5.84 -3.76 31.34
C PRO A 122 -4.57 -4.32 32.00
N VAL A 123 -4.28 -3.89 33.22
CA VAL A 123 -3.16 -4.39 34.03
C VAL A 123 -3.70 -5.30 35.13
N LEU A 124 -2.96 -6.38 35.41
CA LEU A 124 -3.24 -7.24 36.56
C LEU A 124 -2.48 -6.69 37.76
N VAL A 125 -3.22 -6.19 38.74
CA VAL A 125 -2.63 -5.71 39.98
C VAL A 125 -2.57 -6.87 40.95
N MET A 126 -1.36 -7.15 41.44
CA MET A 126 -1.13 -8.13 42.49
C MET A 126 -0.98 -7.38 43.81
N GLN A 127 -1.94 -7.57 44.72
CA GLN A 127 -1.83 -7.02 46.07
C GLN A 127 -1.61 -8.16 47.07
N PRO A 128 -0.54 -8.08 47.90
CA PRO A 128 -0.34 -9.04 48.98
C PRO A 128 -1.43 -8.82 50.03
N TYR A 129 -2.28 -9.83 50.23
CA TYR A 129 -3.27 -9.83 51.29
C TYR A 129 -2.73 -10.65 52.46
N SER A 130 -2.35 -9.95 53.55
CA SER A 130 -1.97 -10.59 54.80
C SER A 130 -3.19 -10.62 55.72
N LYS A 131 -3.71 -11.81 56.02
CA LYS A 131 -4.70 -12.00 57.07
C LYS A 131 -4.05 -12.75 58.22
N THR A 132 -3.82 -12.08 59.35
CA THR A 132 -3.39 -12.73 60.59
C THR A 132 -4.59 -13.45 61.20
N ASN A 133 -4.74 -14.75 60.94
CA ASN A 133 -5.70 -15.57 61.66
C ASN A 133 -5.03 -16.13 62.92
N THR A 134 -5.41 -15.60 64.08
CA THR A 134 -5.00 -16.16 65.38
C THR A 134 -5.69 -17.50 65.56
N THR A 135 -4.96 -18.60 65.32
CA THR A 135 -5.49 -19.94 65.52
C THR A 135 -4.83 -20.53 66.76
N TYR A 136 -5.61 -20.71 67.83
CA TYR A 136 -5.12 -21.38 69.03
C TYR A 136 -5.03 -22.88 68.75
N LEU A 137 -3.82 -23.40 68.58
CA LEU A 137 -3.59 -24.84 68.57
C LEU A 137 -3.63 -25.35 70.01
N TYR A 138 -4.71 -26.06 70.36
CA TYR A 138 -4.82 -26.77 71.62
C TYR A 138 -3.85 -27.96 71.62
N THR A 139 -2.67 -27.76 72.19
CA THR A 139 -1.80 -28.86 72.61
C THR A 139 -1.86 -28.94 74.15
N PRO A 140 -1.98 -30.14 74.75
CA PRO A 140 -2.30 -30.28 76.18
C PRO A 140 -1.24 -29.78 77.18
N SER A 141 -0.11 -29.20 76.75
CA SER A 141 1.02 -28.95 77.66
C SER A 141 1.84 -27.67 77.45
N SER A 142 1.45 -26.74 76.58
CA SER A 142 2.06 -25.40 76.58
C SER A 142 1.24 -24.35 75.85
N GLN A 143 0.87 -23.27 76.54
CA GLN A 143 0.30 -22.06 75.93
C GLN A 143 1.42 -21.28 75.23
N ARG A 144 1.62 -21.52 73.93
CA ARG A 144 2.40 -20.62 73.08
C ARG A 144 1.54 -20.18 71.89
N PRO A 145 1.37 -18.86 71.65
CA PRO A 145 0.73 -18.38 70.44
C PRO A 145 1.62 -18.73 69.24
N ALA A 146 1.16 -19.63 68.37
CA ALA A 146 1.78 -19.87 67.07
C ALA A 146 1.16 -18.93 66.04
N TRP A 147 1.98 -18.09 65.42
CA TRP A 147 1.55 -17.14 64.39
C TRP A 147 1.74 -17.78 63.01
N SER A 148 0.64 -18.19 62.38
CA SER A 148 0.66 -18.63 60.98
C SER A 148 0.17 -17.49 60.10
N ALA A 149 1.08 -16.81 59.41
CA ALA A 149 0.70 -15.82 58.40
C ALA A 149 0.34 -16.57 57.10
N VAL A 150 -0.94 -16.58 56.73
CA VAL A 150 -1.36 -17.02 55.40
C VAL A 150 -1.16 -15.83 54.45
N GLN A 151 -0.19 -15.94 53.53
CA GLN A 151 -0.06 -15.00 52.43
C GLN A 151 -0.89 -15.51 51.25
N SER A 152 -1.98 -14.81 50.92
CA SER A 152 -2.68 -15.02 49.65
C SER A 152 -2.45 -13.84 48.72
N ILE A 153 -2.17 -14.11 47.45
CA ILE A 153 -2.02 -13.09 46.40
C ILE A 153 -3.41 -12.88 45.79
N THR A 154 -3.96 -11.68 45.94
CA THR A 154 -5.20 -11.32 45.26
C THR A 154 -4.83 -10.69 43.92
N VAL A 155 -5.31 -11.28 42.83
CA VAL A 155 -5.11 -10.77 41.46
C VAL A 155 -6.42 -10.17 40.99
N TYR A 156 -6.45 -8.87 40.71
CA TYR A 156 -7.60 -8.20 40.11
C TYR A 156 -7.18 -7.41 38.88
N SER A 157 -8.09 -7.24 37.93
CA SER A 157 -7.87 -6.40 36.74
C SER A 157 -8.16 -4.94 37.08
N ALA A 158 -7.24 -4.05 36.68
CA ALA A 158 -7.42 -2.62 36.72
C ALA A 158 -7.11 -2.03 35.35
N ILE A 159 -7.72 -0.89 35.01
CA ILE A 159 -7.40 -0.16 33.78
C ILE A 159 -6.40 0.93 34.14
N GLN A 160 -5.23 0.91 33.48
CA GLN A 160 -4.22 1.95 33.61
C GLN A 160 -4.22 2.83 32.36
N THR A 161 -4.32 4.14 32.57
CA THR A 161 -4.23 5.15 31.51
C THR A 161 -2.80 5.67 31.40
N ILE A 162 -2.24 5.64 30.20
CA ILE A 162 -0.89 6.16 29.92
C ILE A 162 -0.97 7.08 28.70
N GLN A 163 -0.30 8.24 28.77
CA GLN A 163 -0.20 9.13 27.62
C GLN A 163 0.71 8.52 26.55
N THR A 164 0.23 8.49 25.31
CA THR A 164 0.95 7.91 24.17
C THR A 164 2.02 8.87 23.69
N SER A 165 3.11 8.37 23.09
CA SER A 165 4.05 9.24 22.39
C SER A 165 3.41 9.88 21.15
N LEU A 166 3.80 11.11 20.82
CA LEU A 166 3.31 11.83 19.64
C LEU A 166 3.50 11.01 18.36
N VAL A 167 4.66 10.33 18.23
CA VAL A 167 4.99 9.49 17.08
C VAL A 167 3.97 8.38 16.88
N ILE A 168 3.70 7.58 17.91
CA ILE A 168 2.75 6.46 17.82
C ILE A 168 1.35 6.99 17.50
N TYR A 169 0.98 8.15 18.04
CA TYR A 169 -0.30 8.79 17.74
C TYR A 169 -0.43 9.19 16.27
N VAL A 170 0.59 9.80 15.67
CA VAL A 170 0.63 10.14 14.24
C VAL A 170 0.47 8.88 13.39
N LEU A 171 1.16 7.79 13.74
CA LEU A 171 1.08 6.52 13.02
C LEU A 171 -0.31 5.87 13.14
N ALA A 172 -0.93 5.96 14.31
CA ALA A 172 -2.29 5.47 14.54
C ALA A 172 -3.31 6.24 13.69
N LEU A 173 -3.18 7.57 13.61
CA LEU A 173 -4.04 8.42 12.78
C LEU A 173 -3.85 8.14 11.28
N LEU A 174 -2.60 8.00 10.82
CA LEU A 174 -2.30 7.60 9.44
C LEU A 174 -2.93 6.26 9.10
N SER A 175 -2.82 5.29 10.00
CA SER A 175 -3.41 3.98 9.76
C SER A 175 -4.94 4.02 9.77
N PHE A 176 -5.55 4.80 10.65
CA PHE A 176 -7.00 5.01 10.68
C PHE A 176 -7.52 5.62 9.38
N ILE A 177 -6.89 6.71 8.91
CA ILE A 177 -7.25 7.34 7.62
C ILE A 177 -7.01 6.36 6.47
N GLY A 178 -5.90 5.64 6.52
CA GLY A 178 -5.58 4.66 5.49
C GLY A 178 -6.58 3.51 5.44
N TRP A 179 -7.17 3.07 6.54
CA TRP A 179 -8.21 2.03 6.52
C TRP A 179 -9.45 2.50 5.75
N MET A 180 -9.84 3.76 5.93
CA MET A 180 -10.95 4.35 5.16
C MET A 180 -10.67 4.31 3.65
N LEU A 181 -9.48 4.76 3.24
CA LEU A 181 -9.08 4.76 1.83
C LEU A 181 -8.89 3.34 1.27
N MET A 182 -8.30 2.45 2.08
CA MET A 182 -8.04 1.05 1.77
C MET A 182 -9.33 0.29 1.49
N THR A 183 -10.41 0.52 2.24
CA THR A 183 -11.67 -0.19 1.98
C THR A 183 -12.27 0.12 0.62
N VAL A 184 -12.13 1.37 0.15
CA VAL A 184 -12.62 1.80 -1.16
C VAL A 184 -11.67 1.35 -2.25
N PHE A 185 -10.39 1.76 -2.19
CA PHE A 185 -9.44 1.48 -3.26
C PHE A 185 -9.04 0.00 -3.29
N GLY A 186 -8.80 -0.60 -2.13
CA GLY A 186 -8.54 -2.04 -2.02
C GLY A 186 -9.73 -2.87 -2.51
N GLY A 187 -10.96 -2.50 -2.11
CA GLY A 187 -12.16 -3.21 -2.55
C GLY A 187 -12.41 -3.14 -4.06
N ILE A 188 -12.33 -1.95 -4.65
CA ILE A 188 -12.45 -1.76 -6.10
C ILE A 188 -11.33 -2.49 -6.83
N GLY A 189 -10.09 -2.34 -6.33
CA GLY A 189 -8.88 -2.88 -6.90
C GLY A 189 -8.82 -4.40 -6.95
N LEU A 190 -9.32 -5.07 -5.91
CA LEU A 190 -9.33 -6.52 -5.78
C LEU A 190 -10.12 -7.18 -6.90
N VAL A 191 -11.20 -6.54 -7.37
CA VAL A 191 -12.03 -7.03 -8.48
C VAL A 191 -11.61 -6.46 -9.82
N ALA A 192 -11.25 -5.17 -9.87
CA ALA A 192 -10.86 -4.53 -11.12
C ALA A 192 -9.59 -5.14 -11.74
N LEU A 193 -8.61 -5.49 -10.91
CA LEU A 193 -7.33 -6.05 -11.37
C LEU A 193 -7.50 -7.37 -12.14
N PRO A 194 -8.13 -8.43 -11.59
CA PRO A 194 -8.29 -9.69 -12.31
C PRO A 194 -9.21 -9.55 -13.53
N ILE A 195 -10.28 -8.75 -13.47
CA ILE A 195 -11.17 -8.53 -14.62
C ILE A 195 -10.43 -7.84 -15.76
N ASP A 196 -9.65 -6.79 -15.45
CA ASP A 196 -8.86 -6.09 -16.45
C ASP A 196 -7.78 -7.02 -17.05
N LEU A 197 -7.10 -7.84 -16.23
CA LEU A 197 -6.12 -8.81 -16.73
C LEU A 197 -6.74 -9.89 -17.64
N ILE A 198 -7.93 -10.40 -17.30
CA ILE A 198 -8.67 -11.35 -18.13
C ILE A 198 -9.12 -10.68 -19.43
N GLY A 199 -9.59 -9.42 -19.34
CA GLY A 199 -9.95 -8.62 -20.50
C GLY A 199 -8.77 -8.38 -21.45
N ASP A 200 -7.61 -8.05 -20.90
CA ASP A 200 -6.36 -7.86 -21.65
C ASP A 200 -5.90 -9.17 -22.32
N TRP A 201 -6.06 -10.31 -21.63
CA TRP A 201 -5.77 -11.62 -22.20
C TRP A 201 -6.74 -12.02 -23.31
N TYR A 202 -8.04 -11.79 -23.11
CA TYR A 202 -9.08 -12.11 -24.09
C TYR A 202 -8.95 -11.27 -25.36
N ASN A 203 -8.68 -9.97 -25.19
CA ASN A 203 -8.47 -9.02 -26.28
C ASN A 203 -7.04 -9.05 -26.85
N ARG A 204 -6.20 -9.99 -26.39
CA ARG A 204 -4.84 -10.11 -26.89
C ARG A 204 -4.86 -10.46 -28.39
N PRO A 205 -4.01 -9.81 -29.22
CA PRO A 205 -3.89 -10.14 -30.63
C PRO A 205 -3.59 -11.63 -30.80
N ARG A 206 -4.47 -12.35 -31.52
CA ARG A 206 -4.28 -13.77 -31.82
C ARG A 206 -3.29 -13.94 -32.99
N PRO A 207 -2.50 -15.03 -33.00
CA PRO A 207 -1.62 -15.33 -34.11
C PRO A 207 -2.41 -15.45 -35.42
N ILE A 208 -1.92 -14.80 -36.47
CA ILE A 208 -2.51 -14.76 -37.81
C ILE A 208 -2.09 -16.04 -38.55
N ASP A 209 -3.00 -16.63 -39.34
CA ASP A 209 -2.70 -17.81 -40.16
C ASP A 209 -1.51 -17.57 -41.11
N LEU A 210 -0.71 -18.61 -41.38
CA LEU A 210 0.56 -18.49 -42.12
C LEU A 210 0.36 -17.92 -43.53
N LYS A 211 -0.76 -18.24 -44.20
CA LYS A 211 -1.10 -17.68 -45.52
C LYS A 211 -1.44 -16.19 -45.44
N GLN A 212 -2.33 -15.81 -44.52
CA GLN A 212 -2.65 -14.39 -44.28
C GLN A 212 -1.43 -13.60 -43.82
N PHE A 213 -0.57 -14.20 -43.00
CA PHE A 213 0.68 -13.60 -42.58
C PHE A 213 1.65 -13.45 -43.75
N ALA A 214 1.77 -14.43 -44.64
CA ALA A 214 2.62 -14.33 -45.84
C ALA A 214 2.13 -13.22 -46.78
N GLU A 215 0.81 -13.08 -46.96
CA GLU A 215 0.20 -12.03 -47.79
C GLU A 215 0.39 -10.65 -47.17
N LYS A 216 0.09 -10.48 -45.87
CA LYS A 216 0.34 -9.21 -45.15
C LYS A 216 1.84 -8.90 -45.06
N LYS A 217 2.70 -9.91 -44.92
CA LYS A 217 4.17 -9.75 -44.94
C LYS A 217 4.66 -9.33 -46.32
N LEU A 218 4.02 -9.78 -47.40
CA LEU A 218 4.32 -9.31 -48.76
C LEU A 218 3.88 -7.85 -48.97
N GLN A 219 2.69 -7.48 -48.49
CA GLN A 219 2.22 -6.08 -48.51
C GLN A 219 3.13 -5.17 -47.67
N LEU A 220 3.53 -5.63 -46.48
CA LEU A 220 4.46 -4.91 -45.61
C LEU A 220 5.86 -4.84 -46.25
N LYS A 221 6.31 -5.89 -46.94
CA LYS A 221 7.57 -5.91 -47.68
C LYS A 221 7.58 -4.85 -48.78
N LYS A 222 6.51 -4.73 -49.56
CA LYS A 222 6.37 -3.68 -50.59
C LYS A 222 6.48 -2.28 -49.98
N ARG A 223 5.72 -2.00 -48.92
CA ARG A 223 5.82 -0.71 -48.20
C ARG A 223 7.19 -0.50 -47.55
N CYS A 224 7.81 -1.54 -47.02
CA CYS A 224 9.16 -1.47 -46.49
C CYS A 224 10.18 -1.19 -47.59
N GLU A 225 10.04 -1.74 -48.79
CA GLU A 225 10.93 -1.45 -49.92
C GLU A 225 10.82 0.00 -50.36
N GLU A 226 9.59 0.53 -50.45
CA GLU A 226 9.33 1.96 -50.68
C GLU A 226 9.97 2.83 -49.58
N LEU A 227 9.73 2.49 -48.30
CA LEU A 227 10.30 3.21 -47.16
C LEU A 227 11.82 3.05 -47.04
N ILE A 228 12.39 1.92 -47.48
CA ILE A 228 13.83 1.69 -47.56
C ILE A 228 14.44 2.51 -48.68
N GLN A 229 13.71 2.76 -49.78
CA GLN A 229 14.17 3.62 -50.86
C GLN A 229 14.23 5.07 -50.38
N VAL A 230 13.16 5.57 -49.77
CA VAL A 230 13.12 6.87 -49.08
C VAL A 230 14.15 6.95 -47.95
N GLY A 231 14.33 5.85 -47.22
CA GLY A 231 15.29 5.71 -46.15
C GLY A 231 16.73 5.66 -46.64
N LYS A 232 17.02 5.11 -47.83
CA LYS A 232 18.35 5.12 -48.46
C LYS A 232 18.72 6.54 -48.90
N GLU A 233 17.78 7.24 -49.51
CA GLU A 233 17.91 8.67 -49.82
C GLU A 233 18.17 9.52 -48.56
N THR A 234 17.58 9.13 -47.42
CA THR A 234 17.78 9.80 -46.13
C THR A 234 19.06 9.33 -45.41
N ARG A 235 19.47 8.09 -45.60
CA ARG A 235 20.61 7.43 -44.94
C ARG A 235 21.93 7.74 -45.63
N ASP A 236 21.93 8.05 -46.91
CA ASP A 236 23.10 8.60 -47.60
C ASP A 236 23.48 9.98 -47.04
N LYS A 237 22.58 10.66 -46.31
CA LYS A 237 22.91 11.85 -45.51
C LYS A 237 23.57 11.54 -44.16
N PHE A 238 23.45 10.31 -43.64
CA PHE A 238 23.95 9.95 -42.31
C PHE A 238 24.25 8.46 -42.22
N ARG A 239 25.48 8.01 -42.56
CA ARG A 239 25.95 6.75 -41.97
C ARG A 239 27.47 6.52 -41.94
N GLY A 240 28.00 6.47 -40.73
CA GLY A 240 29.05 5.54 -40.27
C GLY A 240 28.77 5.23 -38.79
N ARG A 241 28.92 4.04 -38.20
CA ARG A 241 29.35 2.68 -38.55
C ARG A 241 28.52 1.69 -37.70
N PRO A 242 28.46 0.38 -37.99
CA PRO A 242 27.86 -0.61 -37.08
C PRO A 242 28.93 -1.34 -36.26
N ASN A 243 28.57 -1.82 -35.07
CA ASN A 243 29.28 -2.93 -34.43
C ASN A 243 28.33 -4.03 -33.97
N ARG A 244 28.85 -5.24 -34.11
CA ARG A 244 28.24 -6.57 -34.05
C ARG A 244 28.53 -7.16 -32.67
N PHE A 245 27.52 -7.62 -31.95
CA PHE A 245 27.71 -8.53 -30.81
C PHE A 245 26.69 -9.67 -30.84
N LYS A 246 27.21 -10.90 -30.79
CA LYS A 246 26.48 -12.14 -30.51
C LYS A 246 27.27 -12.92 -29.47
N GLY A 247 26.56 -13.30 -28.39
CA GLY A 247 26.73 -14.56 -27.66
C GLY A 247 27.79 -14.60 -26.55
N LEU A 248 27.34 -14.90 -25.32
CA LEU A 248 27.91 -15.98 -24.49
C LEU A 248 26.98 -16.23 -23.28
N ALA A 249 26.35 -17.40 -23.20
CA ALA A 249 25.67 -17.87 -21.99
C ALA A 249 26.40 -19.13 -21.49
N GLY A 250 27.05 -19.00 -20.33
CA GLY A 250 27.77 -20.05 -19.60
C GLY A 250 27.07 -20.49 -18.31
N PRO A 251 27.71 -21.35 -17.49
CA PRO A 251 27.10 -22.42 -16.70
C PRO A 251 26.55 -21.97 -15.33
N TYR A 252 25.46 -21.21 -15.32
CA TYR A 252 24.85 -20.72 -14.08
C TYR A 252 23.81 -21.67 -13.45
N LEU A 253 23.26 -22.62 -14.22
CA LEU A 253 22.12 -23.43 -13.79
C LEU A 253 22.47 -24.41 -12.65
N SER A 254 23.72 -24.87 -12.55
CA SER A 254 24.09 -25.89 -11.57
C SER A 254 24.25 -25.33 -10.14
N ASN A 255 24.60 -24.05 -10.00
CA ASN A 255 24.63 -23.34 -8.71
C ASN A 255 23.25 -22.86 -8.25
N VAL A 256 22.25 -22.86 -9.15
CA VAL A 256 20.86 -22.49 -8.84
C VAL A 256 20.14 -23.64 -8.12
N PHE A 257 20.41 -24.90 -8.49
CA PHE A 257 19.81 -26.06 -7.84
C PHE A 257 20.34 -26.31 -6.42
N LEU A 258 21.62 -26.01 -6.15
CA LEU A 258 22.21 -26.12 -4.81
C LEU A 258 21.74 -25.01 -3.85
N LYS A 259 21.25 -23.87 -4.36
CA LYS A 259 20.60 -22.82 -3.57
C LYS A 259 19.10 -23.05 -3.33
N LEU A 260 18.51 -24.01 -4.06
CA LEU A 260 17.08 -24.32 -3.98
C LEU A 260 16.76 -25.32 -2.83
N SER A 261 17.75 -26.06 -2.32
CA SER A 261 17.57 -27.04 -1.25
C SER A 261 17.42 -26.43 0.16
N ASP A 262 17.85 -25.19 0.38
CA ASP A 262 17.67 -24.44 1.65
C ASP A 262 16.35 -23.63 1.70
N ALA A 263 15.50 -23.73 0.65
CA ALA A 263 14.40 -22.79 0.39
C ALA A 263 13.05 -23.11 1.05
N PHE A 264 12.95 -24.12 1.91
CA PHE A 264 11.66 -24.52 2.52
C PHE A 264 11.05 -23.46 3.46
N PRO A 265 11.82 -22.67 4.24
CA PRO A 265 11.31 -21.49 4.96
C PRO A 265 11.07 -20.27 4.06
N LEU A 266 11.80 -20.17 2.94
CA LEU A 266 11.72 -19.05 1.99
C LEU A 266 10.37 -18.99 1.29
N PHE A 267 9.72 -20.13 1.01
CA PHE A 267 8.43 -20.14 0.32
C PHE A 267 7.34 -19.38 1.11
N GLY A 268 7.29 -19.52 2.44
CA GLY A 268 6.35 -18.80 3.29
C GLY A 268 6.55 -17.28 3.24
N ILE A 269 7.80 -16.84 3.34
CA ILE A 269 8.19 -15.42 3.29
C ILE A 269 7.87 -14.82 1.92
N VAL A 270 8.19 -15.56 0.84
CA VAL A 270 7.95 -15.13 -0.54
C VAL A 270 6.45 -15.07 -0.82
N ALA A 271 5.67 -16.10 -0.46
CA ALA A 271 4.23 -16.10 -0.63
C ALA A 271 3.57 -14.95 0.16
N TYR A 272 4.04 -14.71 1.38
CA TYR A 272 3.61 -13.59 2.21
C TYR A 272 3.93 -12.23 1.54
N GLY A 273 5.16 -12.05 1.05
CA GLY A 273 5.57 -10.84 0.34
C GLY A 273 4.80 -10.60 -0.96
N VAL A 274 4.55 -11.67 -1.73
CA VAL A 274 3.73 -11.61 -2.95
C VAL A 274 2.30 -11.19 -2.62
N PHE A 275 1.72 -11.74 -1.55
CA PHE A 275 0.38 -11.36 -1.11
C PHE A 275 0.34 -9.88 -0.66
N ALA A 276 1.28 -9.45 0.18
CA ALA A 276 1.36 -8.08 0.65
C ALA A 276 1.50 -7.08 -0.53
N PHE A 277 2.34 -7.42 -1.50
CA PHE A 277 2.52 -6.61 -2.71
C PHE A 277 1.30 -6.64 -3.63
N TYR A 278 0.61 -7.78 -3.74
CA TYR A 278 -0.63 -7.91 -4.50
C TYR A 278 -1.71 -6.97 -3.96
N ILE A 279 -1.89 -6.91 -2.63
CA ILE A 279 -2.85 -5.99 -2.01
C ILE A 279 -2.48 -4.53 -2.29
N LEU A 280 -1.20 -4.16 -2.26
CA LEU A 280 -0.76 -2.81 -2.63
C LEU A 280 -1.09 -2.50 -4.11
N ILE A 281 -0.84 -3.43 -5.04
CA ILE A 281 -1.19 -3.24 -6.46
C ILE A 281 -2.71 -3.11 -6.63
N CYS A 282 -3.52 -3.86 -5.88
CA CYS A 282 -4.97 -3.67 -5.85
C CYS A 282 -5.32 -2.24 -5.43
N CYS A 283 -4.73 -1.70 -4.36
CA CYS A 283 -4.96 -0.31 -3.96
C CYS A 283 -4.61 0.70 -5.05
N VAL A 284 -3.45 0.54 -5.69
CA VAL A 284 -3.00 1.40 -6.79
C VAL A 284 -3.97 1.31 -7.97
N LYS A 285 -4.44 0.10 -8.31
CA LYS A 285 -5.41 -0.09 -9.39
C LYS A 285 -6.78 0.52 -9.03
N GLY A 286 -7.18 0.40 -7.77
CA GLY A 286 -8.38 1.02 -7.22
C GLY A 286 -8.31 2.54 -7.29
N SER A 287 -7.19 3.16 -6.91
CA SER A 287 -7.01 4.61 -6.99
C SER A 287 -6.95 5.12 -8.43
N ILE A 288 -6.46 4.31 -9.38
CA ILE A 288 -6.50 4.65 -10.82
C ILE A 288 -7.95 4.66 -11.35
N LYS A 289 -8.76 3.66 -10.96
CA LYS A 289 -10.11 3.43 -11.50
C LYS A 289 -11.17 4.26 -10.77
N PHE A 290 -10.96 4.58 -9.50
CA PHE A 290 -11.83 5.43 -8.71
C PHE A 290 -11.65 6.89 -9.13
N ALA A 291 -12.71 7.47 -9.66
CA ALA A 291 -12.76 8.85 -10.14
C ALA A 291 -14.03 9.49 -9.58
N GLY A 292 -13.89 10.43 -8.63
CA GLY A 292 -15.05 11.03 -7.99
C GLY A 292 -14.75 11.77 -6.70
N ARG A 293 -15.79 12.38 -6.12
CA ARG A 293 -15.73 13.04 -4.81
C ARG A 293 -15.96 12.01 -3.71
N PHE A 294 -14.94 11.77 -2.89
CA PHE A 294 -15.03 10.93 -1.71
C PHE A 294 -15.00 11.83 -0.46
N PHE A 295 -16.15 11.97 0.19
CA PHE A 295 -16.36 12.93 1.29
C PHE A 295 -15.90 14.35 0.91
N LEU A 296 -14.78 14.81 1.46
CA LEU A 296 -14.22 16.16 1.30
C LEU A 296 -13.15 16.26 0.20
N ILE A 297 -12.80 15.13 -0.43
CA ILE A 297 -11.67 15.02 -1.35
C ILE A 297 -12.16 14.65 -2.75
N SER A 298 -11.75 15.43 -3.76
CA SER A 298 -11.92 15.07 -5.17
C SER A 298 -10.76 14.20 -5.63
N VAL A 299 -11.01 12.91 -5.87
CA VAL A 299 -10.00 12.00 -6.43
C VAL A 299 -10.09 12.06 -7.95
N HIS A 300 -9.01 12.51 -8.58
CA HIS A 300 -8.91 12.61 -10.03
C HIS A 300 -8.48 11.28 -10.66
N PRO A 301 -9.13 10.83 -11.74
CA PRO A 301 -8.75 9.62 -12.46
C PRO A 301 -7.33 9.74 -13.01
N LEU A 302 -6.54 8.68 -12.85
CA LEU A 302 -5.24 8.56 -13.49
C LEU A 302 -5.42 8.00 -14.91
N ARG A 303 -5.11 8.80 -15.93
CA ARG A 303 -5.13 8.41 -17.35
C ARG A 303 -3.71 8.27 -17.90
N LEU A 304 -3.49 7.26 -18.74
CA LEU A 304 -2.23 7.13 -19.45
C LEU A 304 -2.08 8.32 -20.43
N ASN A 305 -0.96 9.04 -20.32
CA ASN A 305 -0.59 10.18 -21.17
C ASN A 305 -1.54 11.40 -21.12
N GLY A 306 -2.36 11.49 -20.07
CA GLY A 306 -3.36 12.56 -19.92
C GLY A 306 -3.55 13.04 -18.49
N THR A 307 -2.68 12.66 -17.56
CA THR A 307 -2.76 13.10 -16.16
C THR A 307 -1.77 14.23 -15.93
N MET A 308 -2.27 15.37 -15.45
CA MET A 308 -1.44 16.47 -14.95
C MET A 308 -0.67 16.03 -13.69
N MET A 309 0.51 16.61 -13.48
CA MET A 309 1.38 16.22 -12.36
C MET A 309 0.74 16.43 -10.99
N ASN A 310 -0.06 17.49 -10.79
CA ASN A 310 -0.75 17.75 -9.53
C ASN A 310 -1.72 16.64 -9.12
N SER A 311 -2.53 16.16 -10.06
CA SER A 311 -3.42 15.02 -9.85
C SER A 311 -2.66 13.73 -9.57
N PHE A 312 -1.47 13.57 -10.15
CA PHE A 312 -0.62 12.41 -9.92
C PHE A 312 0.03 12.43 -8.53
N LEU A 313 0.58 13.58 -8.10
CA LEU A 313 1.11 13.80 -6.75
C LEU A 313 0.06 13.50 -5.68
N PHE A 314 -1.16 14.01 -5.86
CA PHE A 314 -2.26 13.78 -4.95
C PHE A 314 -2.58 12.28 -4.78
N ASN A 315 -2.68 11.55 -5.90
CA ASN A 315 -2.93 10.12 -5.89
C ASN A 315 -1.78 9.32 -5.24
N VAL A 316 -0.53 9.75 -5.39
CA VAL A 316 0.63 9.13 -4.71
C VAL A 316 0.53 9.32 -3.20
N GLY A 317 0.07 10.48 -2.73
CA GLY A 317 -0.24 10.69 -1.31
C GLY A 317 -1.29 9.72 -0.79
N LEU A 318 -2.36 9.49 -1.54
CA LEU A 318 -3.38 8.48 -1.20
C LEU A 318 -2.79 7.06 -1.14
N ILE A 319 -1.94 6.69 -2.11
CA ILE A 319 -1.27 5.38 -2.15
C ILE A 319 -0.34 5.21 -0.94
N LEU A 320 0.42 6.25 -0.56
CA LEU A 320 1.29 6.24 0.61
C LEU A 320 0.51 5.97 1.90
N ILE A 321 -0.60 6.69 2.12
CA ILE A 321 -1.45 6.47 3.29
C ILE A 321 -2.03 5.05 3.27
N CYS A 322 -2.49 4.57 2.10
CA CYS A 322 -3.01 3.20 1.95
C CYS A 322 -1.96 2.12 2.24
N SER A 323 -0.69 2.37 1.92
CA SER A 323 0.40 1.40 2.16
C SER A 323 0.59 1.08 3.65
N VAL A 324 0.34 2.05 4.54
CA VAL A 324 0.37 1.85 6.00
C VAL A 324 -0.73 0.88 6.43
N SER A 325 -1.96 1.09 5.96
CA SER A 325 -3.09 0.21 6.30
C SER A 325 -3.00 -1.14 5.60
N CYS A 326 -2.42 -1.23 4.40
CA CYS A 326 -2.07 -2.50 3.77
C CYS A 326 -1.10 -3.31 4.65
N THR A 327 -0.11 -2.64 5.24
CA THR A 327 0.84 -3.27 6.18
C THR A 327 0.12 -3.73 7.45
N GLN A 328 -0.77 -2.90 8.01
CA GLN A 328 -1.57 -3.29 9.19
C GLN A 328 -2.53 -4.46 8.87
N LEU A 329 -3.16 -4.44 7.70
CA LEU A 329 -4.01 -5.51 7.18
C LEU A 329 -3.25 -6.84 7.09
N CYS A 330 -2.05 -6.83 6.50
CA CYS A 330 -1.23 -8.03 6.38
C CYS A 330 -0.72 -8.51 7.76
N THR A 331 -0.41 -7.58 8.67
CA THR A 331 0.01 -7.92 10.05
C THR A 331 -1.14 -8.58 10.82
N THR A 332 -2.37 -8.10 10.61
CA THR A 332 -3.57 -8.60 11.31
C THR A 332 -4.13 -9.88 10.70
N ALA A 333 -4.07 -10.04 9.38
CA ALA A 333 -4.50 -11.26 8.69
C ALA A 333 -3.61 -12.46 9.00
N PHE A 334 -2.31 -12.23 9.22
CA PHE A 334 -1.33 -13.28 9.47
C PHE A 334 -0.67 -13.15 10.85
N LYS A 335 -1.44 -12.78 11.88
CA LYS A 335 -0.92 -12.59 13.26
C LYS A 335 -0.09 -13.77 13.77
N GLY A 336 -0.48 -15.00 13.44
CA GLY A 336 0.29 -16.20 13.82
C GLY A 336 1.66 -16.30 13.14
N TYR A 337 1.81 -15.75 11.94
CA TYR A 337 3.08 -15.76 11.20
C TYR A 337 4.02 -14.64 11.68
N VAL A 338 3.48 -13.49 12.07
CA VAL A 338 4.26 -12.29 12.44
C VAL A 338 4.23 -11.99 13.95
N TYR A 339 3.86 -12.94 14.80
CA TYR A 339 3.55 -12.67 16.22
C TYR A 339 4.71 -12.01 17.01
N ASN A 340 5.96 -12.38 16.72
CA ASN A 340 7.17 -11.84 17.34
C ASN A 340 7.81 -10.65 16.58
N SER A 341 7.21 -10.23 15.48
CA SER A 341 7.72 -9.12 14.67
C SER A 341 7.57 -7.78 15.39
N SER A 342 8.46 -6.83 15.08
CA SER A 342 8.39 -5.47 15.64
C SER A 342 7.10 -4.77 15.20
N ILE A 343 6.67 -5.02 13.97
CA ILE A 343 5.44 -4.43 13.42
C ILE A 343 4.17 -4.93 14.11
N SER A 344 4.16 -6.20 14.54
CA SER A 344 3.06 -6.76 15.34
C SER A 344 2.96 -6.06 16.69
N GLN A 345 4.08 -5.83 17.38
CA GLN A 345 4.07 -5.08 18.64
C GLN A 345 3.54 -3.66 18.46
N LEU A 346 3.94 -2.98 17.39
CA LEU A 346 3.48 -1.62 17.08
C LEU A 346 1.97 -1.58 16.79
N PHE A 347 1.48 -2.38 15.83
CA PHE A 347 0.08 -2.31 15.42
C PHE A 347 -0.89 -3.04 16.34
N VAL A 348 -0.48 -4.16 16.94
CA VAL A 348 -1.36 -5.03 17.74
C VAL A 348 -1.28 -4.70 19.23
N SER A 349 -0.11 -4.32 19.75
CA SER A 349 0.05 -4.06 21.19
C SER A 349 0.00 -2.57 21.55
N GLN A 350 0.46 -1.66 20.69
CA GLN A 350 0.45 -0.23 21.00
C GLN A 350 -0.79 0.47 20.42
N ILE A 351 -1.00 0.36 19.11
CA ILE A 351 -2.04 1.13 18.41
C ILE A 351 -3.46 0.65 18.74
N GLN A 352 -3.67 -0.65 18.98
CA GLN A 352 -5.00 -1.21 19.27
C GLN A 352 -5.62 -0.74 20.60
N TYR A 353 -4.83 -0.27 21.56
CA TYR A 353 -5.31 0.12 22.88
C TYR A 353 -5.45 1.64 23.08
N LEU A 354 -5.25 2.45 22.03
CA LEU A 354 -5.52 3.89 22.06
C LEU A 354 -7.01 4.15 22.34
N LYS A 355 -7.37 5.01 23.29
CA LYS A 355 -8.74 5.16 23.83
C LYS A 355 -9.86 5.24 22.78
N ILE A 356 -9.79 6.17 21.82
CA ILE A 356 -10.79 6.27 20.72
C ILE A 356 -10.64 5.13 19.73
N LEU A 357 -9.40 4.77 19.40
CA LEU A 357 -9.14 3.77 18.38
C LEU A 357 -9.35 2.34 18.88
N SER A 358 -9.44 2.09 20.18
CA SER A 358 -9.70 0.77 20.77
C SER A 358 -11.10 0.29 20.43
N TYR A 359 -12.08 1.20 20.46
CA TYR A 359 -13.40 0.94 19.91
C TYR A 359 -13.35 0.67 18.40
N PHE A 360 -12.54 1.45 17.66
CA PHE A 360 -12.31 1.21 16.24
C PHE A 360 -11.69 -0.14 15.93
N TYR A 361 -10.70 -0.57 16.68
CA TYR A 361 -9.97 -1.80 16.41
C TYR A 361 -10.72 -3.05 16.88
N SER A 362 -11.53 -2.97 17.93
CA SER A 362 -12.32 -4.11 18.40
C SER A 362 -13.59 -4.34 17.58
N VAL A 363 -14.32 -3.27 17.23
CA VAL A 363 -15.61 -3.38 16.52
C VAL A 363 -15.49 -2.99 15.05
N GLN A 364 -14.70 -1.97 14.71
CA GLN A 364 -14.71 -1.39 13.36
C GLN A 364 -13.77 -2.10 12.37
N VAL A 365 -12.68 -2.74 12.79
CA VAL A 365 -11.81 -3.52 11.85
C VAL A 365 -12.59 -4.65 11.14
N PRO A 366 -13.37 -5.50 11.83
CA PRO A 366 -14.32 -6.43 11.20
C PRO A 366 -15.31 -5.76 10.24
N VAL A 367 -15.76 -4.54 10.57
CA VAL A 367 -16.67 -3.75 9.73
C VAL A 367 -15.96 -3.23 8.48
N PHE A 368 -14.70 -2.79 8.57
CA PHE A 368 -13.93 -2.37 7.39
C PHE A 368 -13.59 -3.56 6.49
N TYR A 369 -13.37 -4.74 7.06
CA TYR A 369 -13.28 -5.97 6.27
C TYR A 369 -14.57 -6.24 5.50
N SER A 370 -15.72 -6.25 6.18
CA SER A 370 -17.00 -6.51 5.54
C SER A 370 -17.36 -5.42 4.52
N LEU A 371 -17.04 -4.16 4.80
CA LEU A 371 -17.19 -3.05 3.86
C LEU A 371 -16.31 -3.21 2.62
N MET A 372 -15.05 -3.60 2.78
CA MET A 372 -14.14 -3.84 1.65
C MET A 372 -14.66 -4.98 0.76
N PHE A 373 -15.16 -6.06 1.36
CA PHE A 373 -15.83 -7.13 0.61
C PHE A 373 -17.11 -6.64 -0.07
N ALA A 374 -17.94 -5.85 0.61
CA ALA A 374 -19.16 -5.29 0.03
C ALA A 374 -18.87 -4.37 -1.19
N VAL A 375 -17.85 -3.50 -1.09
CA VAL A 375 -17.37 -2.67 -2.20
C VAL A 375 -16.85 -3.53 -3.34
N SER A 376 -16.13 -4.61 -3.02
CA SER A 376 -15.65 -5.59 -4.02
C SER A 376 -16.82 -6.24 -4.76
N PHE A 377 -17.84 -6.72 -4.04
CA PHE A 377 -19.05 -7.31 -4.62
C PHE A 377 -19.83 -6.30 -5.48
N LEU A 378 -19.97 -5.06 -5.03
CA LEU A 378 -20.60 -4.00 -5.81
C LEU A 378 -19.83 -3.73 -7.10
N GLN A 379 -18.50 -3.63 -7.03
CA GLN A 379 -17.66 -3.43 -8.21
C GLN A 379 -17.76 -4.61 -9.19
N LEU A 380 -17.85 -5.84 -8.68
CA LEU A 380 -18.05 -7.03 -9.50
C LEU A 380 -19.38 -6.96 -10.24
N PHE A 381 -20.46 -6.63 -9.53
CA PHE A 381 -21.79 -6.46 -10.12
C PHE A 381 -21.80 -5.38 -11.20
N LEU A 382 -21.21 -4.20 -10.93
CA LEU A 382 -21.11 -3.12 -11.91
C LEU A 382 -20.28 -3.51 -13.14
N SER A 383 -19.19 -4.26 -12.94
CA SER A 383 -18.33 -4.72 -14.03
C SER A 383 -19.06 -5.75 -14.92
N ILE A 384 -19.78 -6.70 -14.32
CA ILE A 384 -20.60 -7.67 -15.05
C ILE A 384 -21.71 -6.95 -15.83
N PHE A 385 -22.43 -6.02 -15.17
CA PHE A 385 -23.48 -5.24 -15.82
C PHE A 385 -22.95 -4.44 -17.03
N SER A 386 -21.79 -3.79 -16.88
CA SER A 386 -21.14 -3.05 -17.98
C SER A 386 -20.74 -3.96 -19.14
N ILE A 387 -20.22 -5.17 -18.86
CA ILE A 387 -19.86 -6.14 -19.89
C ILE A 387 -21.12 -6.63 -20.62
N CYS A 388 -22.19 -6.97 -19.89
CA CYS A 388 -23.46 -7.39 -20.48
C CYS A 388 -24.09 -6.29 -21.36
N PHE A 389 -24.08 -5.04 -20.90
CA PHE A 389 -24.62 -3.91 -21.66
C PHE A 389 -23.77 -3.60 -22.90
N CYS A 390 -22.44 -3.66 -22.79
CA CYS A 390 -21.54 -3.47 -23.93
C CYS A 390 -21.72 -4.57 -24.98
N ALA A 391 -21.84 -5.82 -24.55
CA ALA A 391 -22.14 -6.95 -25.44
C ALA A 391 -23.48 -6.76 -26.17
N LYS A 392 -24.53 -6.28 -25.46
CA LYS A 392 -25.82 -5.95 -26.07
C LYS A 392 -25.70 -4.85 -27.13
N LYS A 393 -24.99 -3.76 -26.81
CA LYS A 393 -24.79 -2.64 -27.75
C LYS A 393 -23.98 -3.04 -28.99
N GLN A 394 -22.95 -3.87 -28.82
CA GLN A 394 -22.21 -4.42 -29.96
C GLN A 394 -23.09 -5.32 -30.83
N ALA A 395 -23.94 -6.16 -30.23
CA ALA A 395 -24.87 -7.01 -30.97
C ALA A 395 -25.89 -6.19 -31.78
N GLU A 396 -26.46 -5.13 -31.19
CA GLU A 396 -27.35 -4.19 -31.89
C GLU A 396 -26.63 -3.52 -33.08
N THR A 397 -25.40 -3.02 -32.88
CA THR A 397 -24.62 -2.36 -33.94
C THR A 397 -24.30 -3.31 -35.11
N VAL A 398 -23.97 -4.58 -34.81
CA VAL A 398 -23.72 -5.60 -35.84
C VAL A 398 -25.01 -5.95 -36.58
N GLN A 399 -26.13 -6.04 -35.89
CA GLN A 399 -27.43 -6.30 -36.49
C GLN A 399 -27.84 -5.16 -37.44
N ASP A 400 -27.64 -3.90 -37.02
CA ASP A 400 -27.92 -2.72 -37.84
C ASP A 400 -27.03 -2.67 -39.09
N ALA A 401 -25.74 -2.98 -38.95
CA ALA A 401 -24.82 -3.07 -40.09
C ALA A 401 -25.23 -4.18 -41.08
N MET A 402 -25.68 -5.34 -40.60
CA MET A 402 -26.17 -6.42 -41.46
C MET A 402 -27.47 -6.03 -42.18
N ASN A 403 -28.37 -5.31 -41.52
CA ASN A 403 -29.61 -4.83 -42.13
C ASN A 403 -29.34 -3.79 -43.23
N ALA A 404 -28.40 -2.88 -43.01
CA ALA A 404 -27.97 -1.90 -44.02
C ALA A 404 -27.38 -2.58 -45.27
N LEU A 405 -26.51 -3.59 -45.09
CA LEU A 405 -25.95 -4.36 -46.21
C LEU A 405 -27.00 -5.16 -46.99
N ARG A 406 -28.10 -5.58 -46.35
CA ARG A 406 -29.21 -6.24 -47.05
C ARG A 406 -30.01 -5.26 -47.91
N GLN A 407 -30.16 -4.01 -47.45
CA GLN A 407 -30.85 -2.96 -48.21
C GLN A 407 -30.05 -2.50 -49.43
N GLU A 408 -28.71 -2.47 -49.37
CA GLU A 408 -27.87 -2.14 -50.55
C GLU A 408 -27.85 -3.24 -51.63
N ARG A 409 -28.24 -4.48 -51.28
CA ARG A 409 -28.28 -5.62 -52.21
C ARG A 409 -29.65 -5.86 -52.84
N ALA A 410 -30.70 -5.23 -52.32
CA ALA A 410 -32.06 -5.28 -52.85
C ALA A 410 -32.30 -4.06 -53.75
#